data_AF-A0A803PYW4-F1
#
_entry.id   AF-A0A803PYW4-F1
#
_cell.length_a   1.000
_cell.length_b   1.000
_cell.length_c   1.000
_cell.angle_alpha   90.00
_cell.angle_beta   90.00
_cell.angle_gamma   90.00
#
_symmetry.space_group_name_H-M   'P 1'
#
loop_
_entity.id
_entity.type
_entity.pdbx_description
1 polymer ?
#
loop_
_entity_poly.entity_id
_entity_poly.type
_entity_poly.pdbx_seq_one_letter_code
_entity_poly.pdbx_strand_id
1 'polypeptide(L)'
;MCFGVTAGAYILTLFAMKYRERVLGLILVSPICKAPSWTEWLYNKVLMNLLYFYGMCGVLKECLLQRYFSKELRCGMHGAESDIIQACRRLLDERQSLNVMRFLHAINERHDLTEGFKKLQCKTLIFVGDCSPFHAESLYMSTKMDRKGCALVEVQACGSLVTEEHPYAMVVPIELFLMGFGFYRQKHFASSSSNGSNPASPSNRSCIAPELLSPESLGIKLKPIKTRVDIVI
;
A
#
# COMPACT_ATOMS: atom_id res chain seq x y z
N MET A 1 -10.51 0.22 -6.93
CA MET A 1 -9.43 -0.46 -6.17
C MET A 1 -8.92 0.51 -5.13
N CYS A 2 -8.66 0.06 -3.91
CA CYS A 2 -8.21 0.90 -2.82
C CYS A 2 -6.92 0.31 -2.23
N PHE A 3 -5.97 1.19 -1.90
CA PHE A 3 -4.68 0.82 -1.32
C PHE A 3 -4.49 1.57 -0.01
N GLY A 4 -4.25 0.86 1.09
CA GLY A 4 -4.16 1.45 2.42
C GLY A 4 -3.04 0.83 3.25
N VAL A 5 -2.41 1.66 4.07
CA VAL A 5 -1.34 1.26 5.00
C VAL A 5 -1.78 1.56 6.42
N THR A 6 -1.69 0.58 7.33
CA THR A 6 -2.02 0.67 8.75
C THR A 6 -3.37 1.34 9.05
N ALA A 7 -3.38 2.57 9.57
CA ALA A 7 -4.57 3.37 9.80
C ALA A 7 -5.37 3.62 8.51
N GLY A 8 -4.70 3.85 7.38
CA GLY A 8 -5.34 3.96 6.08
C GLY A 8 -6.01 2.67 5.64
N ALA A 9 -5.42 1.51 5.96
CA ALA A 9 -6.03 0.21 5.69
C ALA A 9 -7.33 0.02 6.51
N TYR A 10 -7.33 0.44 7.77
CA TYR A 10 -8.53 0.44 8.62
C TYR A 10 -9.65 1.32 8.05
N ILE A 11 -9.33 2.56 7.69
CA ILE A 11 -10.30 3.52 7.14
C ILE A 11 -10.89 3.01 5.81
N LEU A 12 -10.06 2.48 4.92
CA LEU A 12 -10.53 1.94 3.63
C LEU A 12 -11.35 0.67 3.79
N THR A 13 -11.03 -0.15 4.78
CA THR A 13 -11.83 -1.33 5.14
C THR A 13 -13.22 -0.91 5.65
N LEU A 14 -13.29 0.09 6.54
CA LEU A 14 -14.55 0.69 6.96
C LEU A 14 -15.35 1.26 5.78
N PHE A 15 -14.68 1.97 4.89
CA PHE A 15 -15.30 2.52 3.69
C PHE A 15 -15.88 1.42 2.80
N ALA A 16 -15.13 0.34 2.56
CA ALA A 16 -15.59 -0.81 1.77
C ALA A 16 -16.76 -1.55 2.42
N MET A 17 -16.80 -1.64 3.76
CA MET A 17 -17.92 -2.21 4.49
C MET A 17 -19.20 -1.38 4.34
N LYS A 18 -19.07 -0.05 4.29
CA LYS A 18 -20.20 0.89 4.17
C LYS A 18 -20.68 1.04 2.72
N TYR A 19 -19.77 1.09 1.76
CA TYR A 19 -20.05 1.35 0.35
C TYR A 19 -19.56 0.20 -0.54
N ARG A 20 -20.21 -0.97 -0.39
CA ARG A 20 -19.80 -2.23 -1.04
C ARG A 20 -19.65 -2.13 -2.55
N GLU A 21 -20.55 -1.42 -3.21
CA GLU A 21 -20.57 -1.28 -4.68
C GLU A 21 -19.46 -0.36 -5.20
N ARG A 22 -18.79 0.42 -4.33
CA ARG A 22 -17.74 1.37 -4.73
C ARG A 22 -16.35 0.79 -4.64
N VAL A 23 -16.17 -0.35 -3.98
CA VAL A 23 -14.85 -0.96 -3.75
C VAL A 23 -14.81 -2.36 -4.35
N LEU A 24 -14.12 -2.49 -5.48
CA LEU A 24 -13.91 -3.78 -6.14
C LEU A 24 -12.87 -4.65 -5.42
N GLY A 25 -11.82 -4.04 -4.88
CA GLY A 25 -10.74 -4.74 -4.22
C GLY A 25 -9.92 -3.83 -3.30
N LEU A 26 -9.39 -4.44 -2.25
CA LEU A 26 -8.58 -3.82 -1.20
C LEU A 26 -7.16 -4.38 -1.23
N ILE A 27 -6.16 -3.51 -1.17
CA ILE A 27 -4.77 -3.87 -0.91
C ILE A 27 -4.39 -3.20 0.41
N LEU A 28 -4.10 -3.99 1.43
CA LEU A 28 -3.94 -3.55 2.81
C LEU A 28 -2.54 -3.93 3.30
N VAL A 29 -1.79 -2.95 3.81
CA VAL A 29 -0.44 -3.17 4.35
C VAL A 29 -0.47 -2.98 5.86
N SER A 30 -0.07 -4.00 6.61
CA SER A 30 -0.12 -4.09 8.07
C SER A 30 -1.45 -3.58 8.65
N PRO A 31 -2.61 -4.10 8.21
CA PRO A 31 -3.89 -3.60 8.66
C PRO A 31 -4.14 -3.85 10.14
N ILE A 32 -4.87 -2.91 10.75
CA ILE A 32 -5.49 -3.04 12.07
C ILE A 32 -7.00 -3.21 11.89
N CYS A 33 -7.65 -3.97 12.76
CA CYS A 33 -9.08 -4.28 12.68
C CYS A 33 -9.80 -4.39 14.02
N LYS A 34 -9.10 -4.58 15.14
CA LYS A 34 -9.67 -4.67 16.48
C LYS A 34 -9.62 -3.32 17.19
N ALA A 35 -10.37 -3.22 18.27
CA ALA A 35 -10.11 -2.18 19.27
C ALA A 35 -8.67 -2.32 19.82
N PRO A 36 -8.00 -1.22 20.20
CA PRO A 36 -6.63 -1.30 20.71
C PRO A 36 -6.54 -2.22 21.93
N SER A 37 -5.49 -3.03 21.97
CA SER A 37 -5.18 -3.83 23.16
C SER A 37 -4.75 -2.93 24.32
N TRP A 38 -4.77 -3.43 25.55
CA TRP A 38 -4.33 -2.65 26.72
C TRP A 38 -2.88 -2.15 26.59
N THR A 39 -2.00 -2.99 26.03
CA THR A 39 -0.60 -2.63 25.80
C THR A 39 -0.46 -1.57 24.71
N GLU A 40 -1.22 -1.69 23.61
CA GLU A 40 -1.26 -0.68 22.57
C GLU A 40 -1.84 0.65 23.07
N TRP A 41 -2.91 0.59 23.86
CA TRP A 41 -3.52 1.75 24.50
C TRP A 41 -2.50 2.49 25.38
N LEU A 42 -1.76 1.75 26.21
CA LEU A 42 -0.73 2.34 27.07
C LEU A 42 0.38 2.98 26.24
N TYR A 43 0.87 2.28 25.22
CA TYR A 43 1.88 2.81 24.30
C TYR A 43 1.40 4.09 23.61
N ASN A 44 0.17 4.08 23.07
CA ASN A 44 -0.45 5.24 22.44
C ASN A 44 -0.62 6.39 23.44
N LYS A 45 -0.99 6.10 24.69
CA LYS A 45 -1.15 7.13 25.72
C LYS A 45 0.16 7.83 26.04
N VAL A 46 1.26 7.08 26.18
CA VAL A 46 2.60 7.65 26.37
C VAL A 46 3.00 8.48 25.16
N LEU A 47 2.82 7.94 23.95
CA LEU A 47 3.14 8.63 22.70
C LEU A 47 2.39 9.96 22.56
N MET A 48 1.09 9.96 22.88
CA MET A 48 0.23 11.15 22.84
C MET A 48 0.63 12.18 23.91
N ASN A 49 0.94 11.75 25.13
CA ASN A 49 1.41 12.66 26.18
C ASN A 49 2.74 13.30 25.79
N LEU A 50 3.69 12.54 25.24
CA LEU A 50 4.95 13.08 24.74
C LEU A 50 4.73 14.11 23.62
N LEU A 51 3.85 13.80 22.67
CA LEU A 51 3.49 14.71 21.59
C LEU A 51 2.79 15.98 22.09
N TYR A 52 1.99 15.88 23.16
CA TYR A 52 1.30 17.02 23.78
C TYR A 52 2.28 17.96 24.50
N PHE A 53 3.21 17.42 25.30
CA PHE A 53 4.14 18.24 26.09
C PHE A 53 5.36 18.72 25.29
N TYR A 54 5.90 17.88 24.40
CA TYR A 54 7.17 18.13 23.71
C TYR A 54 7.03 18.34 22.21
N GLY A 55 5.83 18.19 21.64
CA GLY A 55 5.63 18.26 20.18
C GLY A 55 6.35 17.13 19.43
N MET A 56 6.61 17.35 18.14
CA MET A 56 7.38 16.44 17.28
C MET A 56 8.88 16.48 17.61
N CYS A 57 9.24 16.06 18.82
CA CYS A 57 10.62 16.01 19.27
C CYS A 57 11.35 14.74 18.79
N GLY A 58 12.68 14.69 18.95
CA GLY A 58 13.50 13.54 18.54
C GLY A 58 13.03 12.20 19.11
N VAL A 59 12.72 12.16 20.42
CA VAL A 59 12.24 10.95 21.10
C VAL A 59 10.94 10.43 20.48
N LEU A 60 10.03 11.34 20.13
CA LEU A 60 8.76 10.96 19.51
C LEU A 60 8.97 10.39 18.11
N LYS A 61 9.86 11.00 17.32
CA LYS A 61 10.25 10.48 16.01
C LYS A 61 10.80 9.07 16.14
N GLU A 62 11.68 8.80 17.12
CA GLU A 62 12.19 7.45 17.38
C GLU A 62 11.08 6.47 17.76
N CYS A 63 10.11 6.88 18.59
CA CYS A 63 8.97 6.01 18.91
C CYS A 63 8.14 5.66 17.66
N LEU A 64 7.85 6.64 16.80
CA LEU A 64 7.13 6.42 15.55
C LEU A 64 7.91 5.51 14.60
N LEU A 65 9.22 5.76 14.43
CA LEU A 65 10.08 4.92 13.61
C LEU A 65 10.14 3.49 14.16
N GLN A 66 10.27 3.32 15.47
CA GLN A 66 10.26 2.01 16.13
C GLN A 66 8.94 1.25 15.90
N ARG A 67 7.82 1.96 15.82
CA ARG A 67 6.52 1.35 15.60
C ARG A 67 6.35 0.85 14.16
N TYR A 68 6.86 1.60 13.19
CA TYR A 68 6.56 1.37 11.78
C TYR A 68 7.66 0.62 11.02
N PHE A 69 8.91 0.70 11.48
CA PHE A 69 10.06 0.08 10.81
C PHE A 69 10.69 -1.07 11.62
N SER A 70 11.28 -2.04 10.91
CA SER A 70 12.02 -3.15 11.50
C SER A 70 13.21 -2.69 12.35
N LYS A 71 13.67 -3.55 13.27
CA LYS A 71 14.90 -3.28 14.04
C LYS A 71 16.14 -3.31 13.15
N GLU A 72 16.18 -4.21 12.17
CA GLU A 72 17.31 -4.37 11.25
C GLU A 72 17.56 -3.10 10.44
N LEU A 73 16.49 -2.50 9.89
CA LEU A 73 16.60 -1.25 9.14
C LEU A 73 17.03 -0.06 10.01
N ARG A 74 16.64 -0.05 11.29
CA ARG A 74 16.97 1.03 12.23
C ARG A 74 18.39 0.93 12.77
N CYS A 75 18.90 -0.28 13.01
CA CYS A 75 20.23 -0.47 13.60
C CYS A 75 21.36 -0.49 12.55
N GLY A 76 21.05 -0.80 11.28
CA GLY A 76 22.02 -0.84 10.18
C GLY A 76 23.14 -1.87 10.40
N MET A 77 23.89 -2.22 9.36
CA MET A 77 25.02 -3.16 9.50
C MET A 77 26.22 -2.54 10.23
N HIS A 78 26.36 -1.20 10.27
CA HIS A 78 27.51 -0.48 10.86
C HIS A 78 27.11 0.75 11.69
N GLY A 79 25.86 0.82 12.18
CA GLY A 79 25.36 1.99 12.92
C GLY A 79 25.08 3.24 12.05
N ALA A 80 25.23 3.14 10.73
CA ALA A 80 24.76 4.13 9.78
C ALA A 80 23.25 3.96 9.57
N GLU A 81 22.50 5.05 9.72
CA GLU A 81 21.06 5.06 9.51
C GLU A 81 20.71 4.90 8.03
N SER A 82 19.65 4.15 7.74
CA SER A 82 19.13 3.99 6.39
C SER A 82 18.61 5.33 5.83
N ASP A 83 18.84 5.59 4.53
CA ASP A 83 18.31 6.75 3.80
C ASP A 83 16.79 6.89 3.95
N ILE A 84 16.06 5.76 4.03
CA ILE A 84 14.61 5.72 4.22
C ILE A 84 14.22 6.28 5.59
N ILE A 85 14.94 5.88 6.64
CA ILE A 85 14.72 6.37 8.01
C ILE A 85 15.02 7.87 8.06
N GLN A 86 16.10 8.31 7.42
CA GLN A 86 16.45 9.73 7.37
C GLN A 86 15.38 10.55 6.63
N ALA A 87 14.88 10.07 5.49
CA ALA A 87 13.79 10.71 4.75
C ALA A 87 12.51 10.76 5.59
N CYS A 88 12.16 9.67 6.28
CA CYS A 88 10.99 9.62 7.16
C CYS A 88 11.09 10.64 8.31
N ARG A 89 12.28 10.79 8.93
CA ARG A 89 12.47 11.82 9.96
C ARG A 89 12.25 13.24 9.44
N ARG A 90 12.77 13.56 8.25
CA ARG A 90 12.54 14.87 7.61
C ARG A 90 11.04 15.10 7.36
N LEU A 91 10.34 14.09 6.87
CA LEU A 91 8.88 14.18 6.67
C LEU A 91 8.14 14.41 7.98
N LEU A 92 8.54 13.77 9.08
CA LEU A 92 7.94 14.00 10.40
C LEU A 92 8.18 15.43 10.90
N ASP A 93 9.36 16.00 10.65
CA ASP A 93 9.68 17.39 11.02
C ASP A 93 8.78 18.42 10.30
N GLU A 94 8.32 18.12 9.09
CA GLU A 94 7.39 18.97 8.34
C GLU A 94 5.93 18.87 8.85
N ARG A 95 5.58 17.83 9.63
CA ARG A 95 4.19 17.61 10.07
C ARG A 95 3.86 18.45 11.30
N GLN A 96 2.67 19.04 11.27
CA GLN A 96 2.11 19.76 12.41
C GLN A 96 1.77 18.79 13.54
N SER A 97 2.48 18.91 14.67
CA SER A 97 2.35 18.08 15.87
C SER A 97 0.90 17.88 16.31
N LEU A 98 0.09 18.95 16.33
CA LEU A 98 -1.31 18.91 16.73
C LEU A 98 -2.17 18.03 15.79
N ASN A 99 -1.90 18.07 14.49
CA ASN A 99 -2.64 17.27 13.50
C ASN A 99 -2.27 15.79 13.62
N VAL A 100 -0.99 15.49 13.85
CA VAL A 100 -0.53 14.12 14.12
C VAL A 100 -1.18 13.59 15.39
N MET A 101 -1.26 14.41 16.44
CA MET A 101 -1.89 14.03 17.70
C MET A 101 -3.37 13.68 17.50
N ARG A 102 -4.13 14.54 16.80
CA ARG A 102 -5.53 14.30 16.47
C ARG A 102 -5.72 13.03 15.65
N PHE A 103 -4.84 12.79 14.69
CA PHE A 103 -4.87 11.57 13.88
C PHE A 103 -4.62 10.31 14.72
N LEU A 104 -3.58 10.31 15.57
CA LEU A 104 -3.29 9.19 16.46
C LEU A 104 -4.41 8.94 17.47
N HIS A 105 -5.02 10.02 17.99
CA HIS A 105 -6.19 9.91 18.86
C HIS A 105 -7.35 9.20 18.17
N ALA A 106 -7.70 9.64 16.96
CA ALA A 106 -8.82 9.07 16.21
C ALA A 106 -8.60 7.57 15.92
N ILE A 107 -7.36 7.16 15.63
CA ILE A 107 -7.03 5.75 15.41
C ILE A 107 -6.98 4.95 16.72
N ASN A 108 -6.70 5.58 17.86
CA ASN A 108 -6.78 4.94 19.16
C ASN A 108 -8.23 4.73 19.64
N GLU A 109 -9.19 5.49 19.12
CA GLU A 109 -10.62 5.30 19.40
C GLU A 109 -11.31 4.39 18.38
N ARG A 110 -10.53 3.61 17.63
CA ARG A 110 -11.06 2.71 16.60
C ARG A 110 -11.91 1.60 17.22
N HIS A 111 -12.95 1.22 16.48
CA HIS A 111 -13.89 0.17 16.84
C HIS A 111 -13.49 -1.15 16.16
N ASP A 112 -13.89 -2.27 16.76
CA ASP A 112 -13.66 -3.59 16.18
C ASP A 112 -14.50 -3.80 14.90
N LEU A 113 -13.82 -4.19 13.81
CA LEU A 113 -14.40 -4.44 12.49
C LEU A 113 -14.80 -5.90 12.25
N THR A 114 -14.55 -6.80 13.21
CA THR A 114 -14.65 -8.26 13.03
C THR A 114 -16.03 -8.70 12.54
N GLU A 115 -17.11 -8.16 13.12
CA GLU A 115 -18.48 -8.49 12.70
C GLU A 115 -18.82 -7.96 11.30
N GLY A 116 -18.11 -6.93 10.84
CA GLY A 116 -18.28 -6.35 9.52
C GLY A 116 -17.68 -7.21 8.40
N PHE A 117 -16.71 -8.07 8.69
CA PHE A 117 -16.00 -8.85 7.67
C PHE A 117 -16.90 -9.83 6.92
N LYS A 118 -17.92 -10.40 7.58
CA LYS A 118 -18.94 -11.24 6.93
C LYS A 118 -19.68 -10.52 5.80
N LYS A 119 -19.73 -9.19 5.85
CA LYS A 119 -20.41 -8.34 4.88
C LYS A 119 -19.45 -7.77 3.82
N LEU A 120 -18.15 -8.02 3.92
CA LEU A 120 -17.15 -7.52 2.98
C LEU A 120 -17.10 -8.45 1.76
N GLN A 121 -17.50 -7.95 0.60
CA GLN A 121 -17.59 -8.75 -0.64
C GLN A 121 -16.40 -8.55 -1.59
N CYS A 122 -15.58 -7.54 -1.35
CA CYS A 122 -14.45 -7.23 -2.21
C CYS A 122 -13.26 -8.18 -1.96
N LYS A 123 -12.53 -8.54 -3.03
CA LYS A 123 -11.29 -9.29 -2.85
C LYS A 123 -10.29 -8.44 -2.09
N THR A 124 -9.51 -9.04 -1.20
CA THR A 124 -8.58 -8.34 -0.32
C THR A 124 -7.21 -9.01 -0.40
N LEU A 125 -6.18 -8.21 -0.63
CA LEU A 125 -4.78 -8.62 -0.55
C LEU A 125 -4.17 -7.95 0.67
N ILE A 126 -3.67 -8.74 1.61
CA ILE A 126 -3.05 -8.27 2.84
C ILE A 126 -1.55 -8.51 2.75
N PHE A 127 -0.76 -7.47 2.99
CA PHE A 127 0.68 -7.55 3.22
C PHE A 127 0.97 -7.28 4.68
N VAL A 128 1.89 -8.03 5.29
CA VAL A 128 2.36 -7.73 6.63
C VAL A 128 3.82 -8.15 6.79
N GLY A 129 4.61 -7.31 7.44
CA GLY A 129 5.96 -7.68 7.85
C GLY A 129 5.94 -8.55 9.10
N ASP A 130 6.79 -9.56 9.16
CA ASP A 130 6.95 -10.47 10.31
C ASP A 130 7.36 -9.76 11.61
N CYS A 131 8.12 -8.67 11.50
CA CYS A 131 8.57 -7.84 12.61
C CYS A 131 7.59 -6.70 12.95
N SER A 132 6.45 -6.62 12.27
CA SER A 132 5.43 -5.59 12.49
C SER A 132 4.71 -5.83 13.84
N PRO A 133 4.53 -4.79 14.69
CA PRO A 133 3.68 -4.91 15.87
C PRO A 133 2.21 -5.25 15.54
N PHE A 134 1.80 -5.08 14.29
CA PHE A 134 0.45 -5.39 13.80
C PHE A 134 0.34 -6.77 13.14
N HIS A 135 1.40 -7.60 13.19
CA HIS A 135 1.45 -8.93 12.56
C HIS A 135 0.29 -9.82 13.01
N ALA A 136 0.17 -10.04 14.32
CA ALA A 136 -0.88 -10.88 14.89
C ALA A 136 -2.31 -10.39 14.54
N GLU A 137 -2.50 -9.08 14.43
CA GLU A 137 -3.78 -8.47 14.08
C GLU A 137 -4.09 -8.63 12.59
N SER A 138 -3.09 -8.52 11.72
CA SER A 138 -3.21 -8.74 10.28
C SER A 138 -3.53 -10.20 9.95
N LEU A 139 -2.87 -11.14 10.63
CA LEU A 139 -3.19 -12.57 10.54
C LEU A 139 -4.62 -12.83 10.99
N TYR A 140 -5.00 -12.26 12.14
CA TYR A 140 -6.38 -12.39 12.64
C TYR A 140 -7.40 -11.89 11.61
N MET A 141 -7.18 -10.70 11.03
CA MET A 141 -8.03 -10.15 9.97
C MET A 141 -8.16 -11.11 8.79
N SER A 142 -7.04 -11.68 8.31
CA SER A 142 -7.06 -12.66 7.23
C SER A 142 -7.86 -13.92 7.57
N THR A 143 -7.83 -14.38 8.83
CA THR A 143 -8.61 -15.57 9.24
C THR A 143 -10.10 -15.31 9.36
N LYS A 144 -10.51 -14.06 9.55
CA LYS A 144 -11.91 -13.64 9.68
C LYS A 144 -12.56 -13.26 8.35
N MET A 145 -11.75 -12.95 7.34
CA MET A 145 -12.22 -12.75 5.98
C MET A 145 -12.51 -14.07 5.27
N ASP A 146 -13.29 -14.00 4.18
CA ASP A 146 -13.55 -15.17 3.33
C ASP A 146 -12.26 -15.68 2.68
N ARG A 147 -11.98 -16.98 2.82
CA ARG A 147 -10.74 -17.61 2.32
C ARG A 147 -10.61 -17.56 0.81
N LYS A 148 -11.72 -17.47 0.07
CA LYS A 148 -11.70 -17.38 -1.41
C LYS A 148 -11.45 -15.94 -1.90
N GLY A 149 -11.77 -14.95 -1.06
CA GLY A 149 -11.63 -13.54 -1.38
C GLY A 149 -10.38 -12.88 -0.79
N CYS A 150 -9.70 -13.51 0.18
CA CYS A 150 -8.57 -12.93 0.89
C CYS A 150 -7.27 -13.68 0.63
N ALA A 151 -6.21 -12.94 0.27
CA ALA A 151 -4.85 -13.45 0.18
C ALA A 151 -3.96 -12.71 1.19
N LEU A 152 -3.07 -13.43 1.88
CA LEU A 152 -2.11 -12.90 2.84
C LEU A 152 -0.69 -13.14 2.33
N VAL A 153 0.14 -12.10 2.39
CA VAL A 153 1.56 -12.14 2.05
C VAL A 153 2.34 -11.66 3.26
N GLU A 154 3.11 -12.57 3.84
CA GLU A 154 4.02 -12.28 4.95
C GLU A 154 5.41 -11.99 4.39
N VAL A 155 5.95 -10.81 4.72
CA VAL A 155 7.28 -10.37 4.28
C VAL A 155 8.24 -10.54 5.45
N GLN A 156 9.28 -11.35 5.23
CA GLN A 156 10.28 -11.65 6.25
C GLN A 156 11.22 -10.46 6.47
N ALA A 157 11.78 -10.34 7.69
CA ALA A 157 12.69 -9.27 8.10
C ALA A 157 12.15 -7.86 7.82
N CYS A 158 10.84 -7.65 7.99
CA CYS A 158 10.16 -6.42 7.57
C CYS A 158 9.29 -5.84 8.69
N GLY A 159 9.33 -4.52 8.87
CA GLY A 159 8.44 -3.78 9.75
C GLY A 159 7.01 -3.63 9.20
N SER A 160 6.27 -2.67 9.73
CA SER A 160 4.89 -2.42 9.29
C SER A 160 4.80 -1.82 7.90
N LEU A 161 5.80 -1.05 7.48
CA LEU A 161 5.82 -0.33 6.20
C LEU A 161 6.51 -1.14 5.11
N VAL A 162 5.88 -2.24 4.70
CA VAL A 162 6.34 -3.07 3.57
C VAL A 162 6.58 -2.24 2.30
N THR A 163 5.79 -1.16 2.10
CA THR A 163 5.93 -0.24 0.96
C THR A 163 7.28 0.45 0.92
N GLU A 164 7.87 0.73 2.08
CA GLU A 164 9.14 1.44 2.19
C GLU A 164 10.30 0.46 2.33
N GLU A 165 10.15 -0.61 3.12
CA GLU A 165 11.25 -1.56 3.38
C GLU A 165 11.47 -2.55 2.23
N HIS A 166 10.39 -3.12 1.67
CA HIS A 166 10.45 -4.18 0.67
C HIS A 166 9.42 -3.98 -0.46
N PRO A 167 9.46 -2.86 -1.21
CA PRO A 167 8.51 -2.59 -2.28
C PRO A 167 8.48 -3.68 -3.36
N TYR A 168 9.63 -4.30 -3.65
CA TYR A 168 9.72 -5.37 -4.65
C TYR A 168 8.94 -6.63 -4.28
N ALA A 169 8.80 -6.93 -2.99
CA ALA A 169 8.00 -8.07 -2.51
C ALA A 169 6.50 -7.89 -2.81
N MET A 170 6.06 -6.65 -3.07
CA MET A 170 4.66 -6.34 -3.35
C MET A 170 4.29 -6.46 -4.83
N VAL A 171 5.27 -6.38 -5.73
CA VAL A 171 5.02 -6.27 -7.19
C VAL A 171 4.27 -7.49 -7.72
N VAL A 172 4.82 -8.70 -7.50
CA VAL A 172 4.24 -9.94 -8.03
C VAL A 172 2.86 -10.22 -7.42
N PRO A 173 2.63 -10.14 -6.09
CA PRO A 173 1.30 -10.36 -5.54
C PRO A 173 0.28 -9.31 -5.99
N ILE A 174 0.67 -8.05 -6.17
CA ILE A 174 -0.22 -7.02 -6.72
C ILE A 174 -0.59 -7.34 -8.17
N GLU A 175 0.38 -7.74 -8.99
CA GLU A 175 0.13 -8.13 -10.38
C GLU A 175 -0.87 -9.29 -10.46
N LEU A 176 -0.66 -10.36 -9.68
CA LEU A 176 -1.57 -11.51 -9.61
C LEU A 176 -2.97 -11.11 -9.11
N PHE A 177 -3.04 -10.21 -8.13
CA PHE A 177 -4.31 -9.69 -7.62
C PHE A 177 -5.07 -8.93 -8.69
N LEU A 178 -4.40 -8.04 -9.44
CA LEU A 178 -4.98 -7.28 -10.55
C LEU A 178 -5.38 -8.18 -11.74
N MET A 179 -4.59 -9.22 -12.05
CA MET A 179 -4.96 -10.26 -13.01
C MET A 179 -6.28 -10.94 -12.63
N GLY A 180 -6.49 -11.20 -11.34
CA GLY A 180 -7.72 -11.76 -10.80
C GLY A 180 -8.98 -10.89 -10.99
N PHE A 181 -8.82 -9.63 -11.42
CA PHE A 181 -9.91 -8.72 -11.81
C PHE A 181 -9.98 -8.49 -13.33
N GLY A 182 -9.07 -9.07 -14.12
CA GLY A 182 -9.00 -8.86 -15.56
C GLY A 182 -8.33 -7.54 -15.98
N PHE A 183 -7.60 -6.87 -15.08
CA PHE A 183 -6.88 -5.63 -15.42
C PHE A 183 -5.57 -5.86 -16.19
N TYR A 184 -5.16 -7.11 -16.36
CA TYR A 184 -3.96 -7.44 -17.12
C TYR A 184 -4.23 -7.45 -18.62
N ARG A 185 -3.63 -6.51 -19.34
CA ARG A 185 -3.57 -6.55 -20.80
C ARG A 185 -2.41 -7.46 -21.19
N GLN A 186 -2.72 -8.63 -21.71
CA GLN A 186 -1.73 -9.50 -22.33
C GLN A 186 -0.98 -8.68 -23.39
N LYS A 187 0.33 -8.48 -23.21
CA LYS A 187 1.17 -7.97 -24.28
C LYS A 187 1.11 -9.05 -25.36
N HIS A 188 0.38 -8.79 -26.45
CA HIS A 188 0.57 -9.56 -27.66
C HIS A 188 2.05 -9.42 -28.00
N PHE A 189 2.83 -10.48 -27.77
CA PHE A 189 4.07 -10.64 -28.49
C PHE A 189 3.68 -10.61 -29.95
N ALA A 190 4.01 -9.52 -30.63
CA ALA A 190 4.07 -9.50 -32.08
C ALA A 190 5.28 -10.35 -32.49
N SER A 191 5.20 -11.66 -32.26
CA SER A 191 5.91 -12.63 -33.09
C SER A 191 4.92 -13.04 -34.17
N SER A 192 5.05 -12.36 -35.30
CA SER A 192 4.59 -12.78 -36.61
C SER A 192 4.63 -14.30 -36.81
N SER A 193 3.47 -14.92 -36.93
CA SER A 193 3.26 -16.01 -37.88
C SER A 193 1.80 -15.99 -38.33
N SER A 194 1.62 -15.43 -39.52
CA SER A 194 0.41 -15.48 -40.32
C SER A 194 -0.07 -16.92 -40.57
N ASN A 195 -1.39 -17.08 -40.54
CA ASN A 195 -2.24 -18.10 -41.18
C ASN A 195 -2.93 -19.08 -40.22
N GLY A 196 -4.22 -18.83 -40.00
CA GLY A 196 -5.14 -19.76 -39.35
C GLY A 196 -6.42 -19.05 -38.92
N SER A 197 -7.47 -19.20 -39.72
CA SER A 197 -8.77 -18.52 -39.63
C SER A 197 -9.70 -18.99 -38.48
N ASN A 198 -10.41 -18.00 -37.90
CA ASN A 198 -11.82 -18.02 -37.42
C ASN A 198 -12.17 -18.59 -36.01
N PRO A 199 -13.36 -18.28 -35.43
CA PRO A 199 -13.65 -17.07 -34.65
C PRO A 199 -14.38 -17.39 -33.30
N ALA A 200 -14.82 -16.34 -32.57
CA ALA A 200 -15.77 -16.34 -31.43
C ALA A 200 -15.17 -16.10 -30.03
N SER A 201 -15.08 -14.82 -29.65
CA SER A 201 -15.41 -14.33 -28.29
C SER A 201 -15.38 -12.79 -28.28
N PRO A 202 -16.34 -12.11 -27.63
CA PRO A 202 -16.36 -10.65 -27.58
C PRO A 202 -15.35 -10.19 -26.52
N SER A 203 -14.12 -9.89 -26.95
CA SER A 203 -13.16 -9.22 -26.08
C SER A 203 -13.58 -7.76 -25.91
N ASN A 204 -13.92 -7.39 -24.68
CA ASN A 204 -14.19 -6.02 -24.27
C ASN A 204 -12.98 -5.13 -24.63
N ARG A 205 -13.09 -4.46 -25.79
CA ARG A 205 -12.14 -3.45 -26.24
C ARG A 205 -12.38 -2.15 -25.48
N SER A 206 -11.75 -2.01 -24.31
CA SER A 206 -11.38 -0.68 -23.82
C SER A 206 -10.04 -0.32 -24.47
N CYS A 207 -10.10 0.01 -25.77
CA CYS A 207 -8.95 0.48 -26.52
C CYS A 207 -9.18 1.97 -26.77
N ILE A 208 -8.54 2.85 -26.00
CA ILE A 208 -8.28 4.19 -26.53
C ILE A 208 -7.41 3.96 -27.77
N ALA A 209 -7.89 4.40 -28.93
CA ALA A 209 -7.18 4.24 -30.19
C ALA A 209 -5.78 4.88 -30.06
N PRO A 210 -4.70 4.25 -30.53
CA PRO A 210 -3.34 4.81 -30.48
C PRO A 210 -3.25 6.21 -31.11
N GLU A 211 -4.13 6.47 -32.08
CA GLU A 211 -4.30 7.74 -32.79
C GLU A 211 -4.69 8.90 -31.86
N LEU A 212 -5.33 8.64 -30.72
CA LEU A 212 -5.70 9.65 -29.71
C LEU A 212 -4.54 10.05 -28.79
N LEU A 213 -3.43 9.31 -28.82
CA LEU A 213 -2.19 9.63 -28.10
C LEU A 213 -1.15 10.28 -29.01
N SER A 214 -1.51 10.58 -30.26
CA SER A 214 -0.63 11.30 -31.17
C SER A 214 -0.46 12.75 -30.69
N PRO A 215 0.72 13.35 -30.86
CA PRO A 215 0.94 14.77 -30.54
C PRO A 215 -0.05 15.68 -31.29
N GLU A 216 -0.44 15.30 -32.51
CA GLU A 216 -1.43 16.02 -33.31
C GLU A 216 -2.85 15.97 -32.70
N SER A 217 -3.28 14.83 -32.15
CA SER A 217 -4.62 14.70 -31.53
C SER A 217 -4.72 15.33 -30.15
N LEU A 218 -3.60 15.50 -29.45
CA LEU A 218 -3.53 16.15 -28.14
C LEU A 218 -3.39 17.68 -28.22
N GLY A 219 -3.31 18.25 -29.43
CA GLY A 219 -3.14 19.69 -29.64
C GLY A 219 -1.77 20.22 -29.23
N ILE A 220 -0.77 19.34 -29.05
CA ILE A 220 0.56 19.70 -28.57
C ILE A 220 1.50 19.80 -29.77
N LYS A 221 1.85 21.02 -30.19
CA LYS A 221 2.90 21.25 -31.19
C LYS A 221 4.28 21.00 -30.59
N LEU A 222 4.74 19.76 -30.60
CA LEU A 222 6.12 19.41 -30.27
C LEU A 222 7.03 19.72 -31.47
N LYS A 223 8.04 20.58 -31.29
CA LYS A 223 9.10 20.76 -32.29
C LYS A 223 10.01 19.53 -32.28
N PRO A 224 10.35 18.94 -33.44
CA PRO A 224 11.27 17.80 -33.49
C PRO A 224 12.65 18.21 -32.95
N ILE A 225 13.12 17.49 -31.92
CA ILE A 225 14.51 17.59 -31.47
C ILE A 225 15.34 16.76 -32.44
N LYS A 226 16.19 17.42 -33.25
CA LYS A 226 17.18 16.74 -34.09
C LYS A 226 18.28 16.16 -33.21
N THR A 227 18.19 14.90 -32.85
CA THR A 227 19.34 14.14 -32.35
C THR A 227 20.18 13.70 -33.54
N ARG A 228 21.35 14.33 -33.72
CA ARG A 228 22.40 13.75 -34.56
C ARG A 228 22.99 12.59 -33.78
N VAL A 229 22.79 11.38 -34.27
CA VAL A 229 23.51 10.20 -33.82
C VAL A 229 24.69 10.06 -34.79
N ASP A 230 25.89 10.34 -34.32
CA ASP A 230 27.10 10.03 -35.07
C ASP A 230 27.32 8.52 -35.00
N ILE A 231 27.12 7.86 -36.14
CA ILE A 231 27.48 6.46 -36.35
C ILE A 231 28.98 6.43 -36.63
N VAL A 232 29.76 5.98 -35.64
CA VAL A 232 31.16 5.60 -35.85
C VAL A 232 31.16 4.23 -36.53
N ILE A 233 31.72 4.18 -37.74
CA ILE A 233 31.97 2.96 -38.52
C ILE A 233 33.06 2.13 -37.84
#